data_AF-A0A9W6WMC5-F1
#
_entry.id   AF-A0A9W6WMC5-F1
#
_cell.length_a   1.000
_cell.length_b   1.000
_cell.length_c   1.000
_cell.angle_alpha   90.00
_cell.angle_beta   90.00
_cell.angle_gamma   90.00
#
_symmetry.space_group_name_H-M   'P 1'
#
loop_
_entity.id
_entity.type
_entity.pdbx_description
1 polymer ?
#
loop_
_entity_poly.entity_id
_entity_poly.type
_entity_poly.pdbx_seq_one_letter_code
_entity_poly.pdbx_strand_id
1 'polypeptide(L)'
;METNKHYSLDDPLYYQELEWTLFAITAFESARCTQFVQLFLVPQKDEKALQDAGVKVDGALALVEAQLKKNGTGFLVGDHISIADFVIYPWVSCPGLPFDAEKFPAVKAWIEKIGAYKSS
;
A
#
# COMPACT_ATOMS: atom_id res chain seq x y z
N MET A 1 3.45 -26.07 -7.83
CA MET A 1 2.65 -25.79 -6.63
C MET A 1 2.02 -24.43 -6.89
N GLU A 2 0.71 -24.37 -7.13
CA GLU A 2 0.05 -23.09 -7.42
C GLU A 2 0.27 -22.16 -6.23
N THR A 3 1.01 -21.07 -6.46
CA THR A 3 1.17 -20.00 -5.47
C THR A 3 -0.13 -19.22 -5.46
N ASN A 4 -1.10 -19.68 -4.68
CA ASN A 4 -2.34 -18.93 -4.50
C ASN A 4 -1.97 -17.61 -3.81
N LYS A 5 -2.16 -16.50 -4.53
CA LYS A 5 -1.90 -15.15 -4.04
C LYS A 5 -3.08 -14.59 -3.23
N HIS A 6 -3.99 -15.48 -2.84
CA HIS A 6 -5.26 -15.20 -2.17
C HIS A 6 -5.59 -16.35 -1.24
N TYR A 7 -6.25 -16.06 -0.14
CA TYR A 7 -6.75 -17.08 0.79
C TYR A 7 -8.07 -17.68 0.27
N SER A 8 -8.38 -18.93 0.62
CA SER A 8 -9.70 -19.52 0.32
C SER A 8 -10.76 -18.96 1.27
N LEU A 9 -12.05 -19.03 0.90
CA LEU A 9 -13.16 -18.51 1.74
C LEU A 9 -13.21 -19.11 3.15
N ASP A 10 -12.74 -20.34 3.26
CA ASP A 10 -12.67 -21.19 4.44
C ASP A 10 -11.41 -20.93 5.30
N ASP A 11 -10.45 -20.16 4.78
CA ASP A 11 -9.27 -19.73 5.53
C ASP A 11 -9.61 -18.52 6.43
N PRO A 12 -9.22 -18.54 7.73
CA PRO A 12 -9.49 -17.44 8.65
C PRO A 12 -8.86 -16.09 8.21
N LEU A 13 -7.83 -16.10 7.37
CA LEU A 13 -7.15 -14.90 6.88
C LEU A 13 -7.85 -14.26 5.68
N TYR A 14 -8.82 -14.92 5.06
CA TYR A 14 -9.55 -14.39 3.90
C TYR A 14 -10.18 -13.02 4.16
N TYR A 15 -10.91 -12.89 5.27
CA TYR A 15 -11.57 -11.62 5.58
C TYR A 15 -10.59 -10.53 5.97
N GLN A 16 -9.42 -10.89 6.50
CA GLN A 16 -8.35 -9.92 6.75
C GLN A 16 -7.71 -9.46 5.43
N GLU A 17 -7.46 -10.37 4.48
CA GLU A 17 -7.00 -10.00 3.12
C GLU A 17 -8.02 -9.07 2.44
N LEU A 18 -9.31 -9.40 2.52
CA LEU A 18 -10.38 -8.58 1.97
C LEU A 18 -10.44 -7.20 2.64
N GLU A 19 -10.34 -7.13 3.97
CA GLU A 19 -10.30 -5.87 4.73
C GLU A 19 -9.16 -4.97 4.25
N TRP A 20 -7.94 -5.49 4.13
CA TRP A 20 -6.79 -4.71 3.68
C TRP A 20 -6.87 -4.32 2.20
N THR A 21 -7.49 -5.15 1.37
CA THR A 21 -7.76 -4.83 -0.03
C THR A 21 -8.78 -3.68 -0.16
N LEU A 22 -9.86 -3.71 0.62
CA LEU A 22 -10.86 -2.64 0.63
C LEU A 22 -10.31 -1.34 1.25
N PHE A 23 -9.49 -1.46 2.30
CA PHE A 23 -8.76 -0.34 2.89
C PHE A 23 -7.88 0.35 1.83
N ALA A 24 -7.12 -0.42 1.05
CA ALA A 24 -6.27 0.13 0.01
C ALA A 24 -7.05 1.05 -0.95
N ILE A 25 -8.12 0.52 -1.53
CA ILE A 25 -8.93 1.22 -2.53
C ILE A 25 -9.60 2.47 -1.94
N THR A 26 -10.11 2.37 -0.71
CA THR A 26 -10.93 3.45 -0.13
C THR A 26 -10.09 4.55 0.54
N ALA A 27 -9.09 4.17 1.34
CA ALA A 27 -8.32 5.11 2.16
C ALA A 27 -7.02 5.56 1.50
N PHE A 28 -6.39 4.70 0.69
CA PHE A 28 -5.05 4.96 0.16
C PHE A 28 -5.09 5.46 -1.28
N GLU A 29 -5.75 4.73 -2.19
CA GLU A 29 -5.73 5.03 -3.62
C GLU A 29 -6.35 6.40 -3.94
N SER A 30 -7.44 6.79 -3.27
CA SER A 30 -8.11 8.07 -3.54
C SER A 30 -7.20 9.28 -3.31
N ALA A 31 -6.39 9.25 -2.26
CA ALA A 31 -5.42 10.30 -1.96
C ALA A 31 -4.22 10.25 -2.95
N ARG A 32 -3.73 9.05 -3.29
CA ARG A 32 -2.64 8.88 -4.27
C ARG A 32 -3.06 9.30 -5.68
N CYS A 33 -4.29 9.03 -6.09
CA CYS A 33 -4.87 9.51 -7.35
C CYS A 33 -4.91 11.04 -7.40
N THR A 34 -5.27 11.69 -6.29
CA THR A 34 -5.24 13.16 -6.21
C THR A 34 -3.82 13.68 -6.41
N GLN A 35 -2.82 13.09 -5.74
CA GLN A 35 -1.41 13.47 -5.96
C GLN A 35 -0.98 13.21 -7.41
N PHE A 36 -1.33 12.07 -7.99
CA PHE A 36 -0.98 11.71 -9.37
C PHE A 36 -1.53 12.72 -10.38
N VAL A 37 -2.83 13.04 -10.28
CA VAL A 37 -3.47 14.04 -11.15
C VAL A 37 -2.79 15.39 -11.00
N GLN A 38 -2.58 15.85 -9.77
CA GLN A 38 -2.00 17.16 -9.49
C GLN A 38 -0.53 17.28 -9.89
N LEU A 39 0.25 16.20 -9.78
CA LEU A 39 1.69 16.23 -10.10
C LEU A 39 1.98 15.99 -11.58
N PHE A 40 1.14 15.23 -12.29
CA PHE A 40 1.47 14.75 -13.64
C PHE A 40 0.48 15.12 -14.74
N LEU A 41 -0.80 15.36 -14.44
CA LEU A 41 -1.84 15.46 -15.47
C LEU A 41 -2.38 16.87 -15.67
N VAL A 42 -2.30 17.75 -14.67
CA VAL A 42 -2.82 19.11 -14.75
C VAL A 42 -1.70 20.14 -14.98
N PRO A 43 -1.94 21.18 -15.80
CA PRO A 43 -0.94 22.21 -16.07
C PRO A 43 -0.73 23.16 -14.90
N GLN A 44 -1.76 23.35 -14.06
CA GLN A 44 -1.71 24.20 -12.87
C GLN A 44 -2.15 23.38 -11.65
N LYS A 45 -1.27 23.30 -10.66
CA LYS A 45 -1.46 22.48 -9.46
C LYS A 45 -2.31 23.22 -8.43
N ASP A 46 -3.16 22.47 -7.75
CA ASP A 46 -3.80 22.90 -6.51
C ASP A 46 -2.94 22.45 -5.32
N GLU A 47 -2.17 23.39 -4.78
CA GLU A 47 -1.26 23.15 -3.65
C GLU A 47 -1.99 22.70 -2.39
N LYS A 48 -3.23 23.17 -2.17
CA LYS A 48 -4.03 22.74 -1.02
C LYS A 48 -4.49 21.30 -1.20
N ALA A 49 -4.97 20.94 -2.39
CA ALA A 49 -5.35 19.56 -2.69
C ALA A 49 -4.15 18.60 -2.57
N LEU A 50 -2.95 19.02 -3.00
CA LEU A 50 -1.71 18.27 -2.80
C LEU A 50 -1.36 18.07 -1.33
N GLN A 51 -1.45 19.13 -0.53
CA GLN A 51 -1.19 19.07 0.90
C GLN A 51 -2.19 18.15 1.62
N ASP A 52 -3.49 18.34 1.38
CA ASP A 52 -4.57 17.55 1.98
C ASP A 52 -4.43 16.07 1.60
N ALA A 53 -4.06 15.78 0.35
CA ALA A 53 -3.77 14.41 -0.09
C ALA A 53 -2.52 13.84 0.58
N GLY A 54 -1.45 14.64 0.75
CA GLY A 54 -0.24 14.23 1.47
C GLY A 54 -0.52 13.82 2.92
N VAL A 55 -1.35 14.58 3.64
CA VAL A 55 -1.77 14.23 5.01
C VAL A 55 -2.52 12.89 5.05
N LYS A 56 -3.42 12.65 4.09
CA LYS A 56 -4.16 11.39 3.99
C LYS A 56 -3.25 10.20 3.67
N VAL A 57 -2.28 10.40 2.77
CA VAL A 57 -1.27 9.38 2.43
C VAL A 57 -0.43 9.04 3.66
N ASP A 58 0.09 10.02 4.37
CA ASP A 58 0.87 9.79 5.61
C ASP A 58 0.04 9.04 6.66
N GLY A 59 -1.24 9.39 6.83
CA GLY A 59 -2.15 8.71 7.75
C GLY A 59 -2.41 7.25 7.37
N ALA A 60 -2.63 6.98 6.08
CA ALA A 60 -2.83 5.62 5.59
C ALA A 60 -1.52 4.79 5.65
N LEU A 61 -0.36 5.37 5.35
CA LEU A 61 0.94 4.71 5.53
C LEU A 61 1.22 4.38 6.99
N ALA A 62 0.78 5.21 7.94
CA ALA A 62 0.88 4.89 9.36
C ALA A 62 0.08 3.63 9.75
N LEU A 63 -1.08 3.40 9.12
CA LEU A 63 -1.87 2.18 9.32
C LEU A 63 -1.20 0.96 8.68
N VAL A 64 -0.64 1.11 7.47
CA VAL A 64 0.14 0.07 6.79
C VAL A 64 1.37 -0.31 7.63
N GLU A 65 2.11 0.68 8.14
CA GLU A 65 3.25 0.50 9.04
C GLU A 65 2.86 -0.29 10.30
N ALA A 66 1.75 0.08 10.95
CA ALA A 66 1.25 -0.61 12.12
C ALA A 66 0.85 -2.06 11.83
N GLN A 67 0.22 -2.31 10.68
CA GLN A 67 -0.16 -3.66 10.27
C GLN A 67 1.06 -4.54 9.96
N LEU A 68 2.02 -4.03 9.21
CA LEU A 68 3.25 -4.77 8.89
C LEU A 68 4.00 -5.15 10.17
N LYS A 69 4.08 -4.24 11.14
CA LYS A 69 4.64 -4.51 12.47
C LYS A 69 3.83 -5.54 13.25
N LYS A 70 2.49 -5.45 13.22
CA LYS A 70 1.58 -6.39 13.90
C LYS A 70 1.69 -7.80 13.33
N ASN A 71 1.74 -7.92 12.00
CA ASN A 71 1.81 -9.22 11.33
C ASN A 71 3.21 -9.85 11.44
N GLY A 72 4.28 -9.05 11.32
CA GLY A 72 5.66 -9.48 11.60
C GLY A 72 6.31 -10.37 10.53
N THR A 73 5.56 -10.82 9.52
CA THR A 73 6.07 -11.65 8.41
C THR A 73 6.67 -10.83 7.26
N GLY A 74 6.47 -9.51 7.28
CA GLY A 74 6.82 -8.61 6.19
C GLY A 74 5.86 -8.64 5.00
N PHE A 75 4.65 -9.19 5.19
CA PHE A 75 3.50 -9.04 4.29
C PHE A 75 2.35 -8.39 5.05
N LEU A 76 1.35 -7.87 4.34
CA LEU A 76 0.19 -7.26 5.01
C LEU A 76 -0.68 -8.29 5.73
N VAL A 77 -0.84 -9.49 5.18
CA VAL A 77 -1.71 -10.54 5.74
C VAL A 77 -1.04 -11.90 5.64
N GLY A 78 -0.95 -12.61 6.78
CA GLY A 78 -0.33 -13.93 6.89
C GLY A 78 1.15 -13.93 6.52
N ASP A 79 1.65 -15.00 5.91
CA ASP A 79 3.09 -15.27 5.74
C ASP A 79 3.60 -15.29 4.30
N HIS A 80 2.73 -14.95 3.34
CA HIS A 80 3.08 -14.85 1.93
C HIS A 80 2.50 -13.58 1.29
N ILE A 81 2.95 -13.27 0.08
CA ILE A 81 2.40 -12.16 -0.70
C ILE A 81 0.93 -12.41 -1.03
N SER A 82 0.07 -11.42 -0.84
CA SER A 82 -1.37 -11.54 -1.11
C SER A 82 -1.90 -10.39 -1.98
N ILE A 83 -3.19 -10.39 -2.34
CA ILE A 83 -3.78 -9.26 -3.10
C ILE A 83 -3.69 -7.96 -2.34
N ALA A 84 -3.72 -8.00 -1.01
CA ALA A 84 -3.56 -6.83 -0.17
C ALA A 84 -2.24 -6.12 -0.46
N ASP A 85 -1.15 -6.87 -0.62
CA ASP A 85 0.15 -6.31 -0.98
C ASP A 85 0.15 -5.74 -2.41
N PHE A 86 -0.42 -6.48 -3.37
CA PHE A 86 -0.45 -6.09 -4.78
C PHE A 86 -1.26 -4.83 -5.07
N VAL A 87 -2.31 -4.54 -4.29
CA VAL A 87 -3.11 -3.33 -4.49
C VAL A 87 -2.41 -2.11 -3.92
N ILE A 88 -1.73 -2.22 -2.77
CA ILE A 88 -1.05 -1.07 -2.14
C ILE A 88 0.31 -0.78 -2.81
N TYR A 89 1.08 -1.82 -3.16
CA TYR A 89 2.48 -1.69 -3.56
C TYR A 89 2.71 -0.76 -4.77
N PRO A 90 1.95 -0.85 -5.89
CA PRO A 90 2.16 0.01 -7.04
C PRO A 90 2.03 1.49 -6.70
N TRP A 91 1.12 1.82 -5.79
CA TRP A 91 0.91 3.20 -5.36
C TRP A 91 2.03 3.69 -4.46
N VAL A 92 2.56 2.87 -3.55
CA VAL A 92 3.66 3.29 -2.65
C VAL A 92 4.99 3.37 -3.40
N SER A 93 5.25 2.43 -4.31
CA SER A 93 6.51 2.33 -5.07
C SER A 93 6.58 3.23 -6.30
N CYS A 94 5.48 3.92 -6.65
CA CYS A 94 5.40 4.78 -7.84
C CYS A 94 6.46 5.90 -7.83
N PRO A 95 7.40 5.92 -8.80
CA PRO A 95 8.37 6.99 -8.92
C PRO A 95 7.69 8.35 -9.14
N GLY A 96 8.16 9.38 -8.44
CA GLY A 96 7.63 10.74 -8.56
C GLY A 96 6.39 11.02 -7.71
N LEU A 97 5.91 10.05 -6.95
CA LEU A 97 4.94 10.27 -5.87
C LEU A 97 5.61 10.10 -4.50
N PRO A 98 6.41 11.08 -4.04
CA PRO A 98 7.24 10.93 -2.85
C PRO A 98 6.40 10.80 -1.56
N PHE A 99 6.96 10.11 -0.59
CA PHE A 99 6.55 10.13 0.81
C PHE A 99 7.82 10.05 1.68
N ASP A 100 7.72 10.42 2.96
CA ASP A 100 8.84 10.32 3.88
C ASP A 100 8.99 8.89 4.41
N ALA A 101 9.84 8.10 3.74
CA ALA A 101 10.06 6.69 4.08
C ALA A 101 10.71 6.48 5.45
N GLU A 102 11.41 7.47 6.00
CA GLU A 102 12.05 7.35 7.31
C GLU A 102 11.04 7.34 8.47
N LYS A 103 9.81 7.86 8.24
CA LYS A 103 8.69 7.71 9.18
C LYS A 103 8.13 6.28 9.24
N PHE A 104 8.35 5.48 8.21
CA PHE A 104 7.69 4.19 8.01
C PHE A 104 8.70 3.07 7.68
N PRO A 105 9.56 2.67 8.64
CA PRO A 105 10.61 1.69 8.39
C PRO A 105 10.09 0.30 8.01
N ALA A 106 8.94 -0.15 8.53
CA ALA A 106 8.37 -1.44 8.13
C ALA A 106 7.82 -1.36 6.70
N VAL A 107 7.20 -0.24 6.32
CA VAL A 107 6.79 0.03 4.92
C VAL A 107 8.00 0.04 4.00
N LYS A 108 9.10 0.69 4.37
CA LYS A 108 10.35 0.72 3.58
C LYS A 108 10.87 -0.70 3.31
N ALA A 109 10.98 -1.52 4.37
CA ALA A 109 11.41 -2.91 4.24
C ALA A 109 10.43 -3.75 3.41
N TRP A 110 9.12 -3.49 3.54
CA TRP A 110 8.09 -4.14 2.73
C TRP A 110 8.22 -3.79 1.24
N ILE A 111 8.44 -2.53 0.87
CA ILE A 111 8.66 -2.13 -0.54
C ILE A 111 9.85 -2.88 -1.14
N GLU A 112 10.97 -2.95 -0.42
CA GLU A 112 12.16 -3.68 -0.87
C GLU A 112 11.88 -5.17 -1.06
N LYS A 113 11.15 -5.77 -0.12
CA LYS A 113 10.76 -7.19 -0.17
C LYS A 113 9.83 -7.50 -1.34
N ILE A 114 8.79 -6.69 -1.54
CA ILE A 114 7.83 -6.89 -2.66
C ILE A 114 8.48 -6.56 -4.00
N GLY A 115 9.33 -5.53 -4.07
CA GLY A 115 10.05 -5.16 -5.30
C GLY A 115 11.08 -6.21 -5.75
N ALA A 116 11.63 -6.98 -4.82
CA ALA A 116 12.49 -8.12 -5.12
C ALA A 116 11.72 -9.42 -5.44
N TYR A 117 10.39 -9.41 -5.30
CA TYR A 117 9.57 -10.61 -5.49
C TYR A 117 9.57 -11.04 -6.96
N LYS A 118 10.17 -12.19 -7.25
CA LYS A 118 10.12 -12.82 -8.57
C LYS A 118 8.92 -13.76 -8.61
N SER A 119 8.03 -13.59 -9.57
CA SER A 119 7.06 -14.64 -9.91
C SER A 119 7.82 -15.83 -10.45
N SER A 120 8.02 -16.84 -9.60
CA SER A 120 8.49 -18.17 -9.99
C SER A 120 7.54 -18.84 -10.97
#